data_AF-H0E9X7-F1
#
_entry.id   AF-H0E9X7-F1
#
_cell.length_a   1.000
_cell.length_b   1.000
_cell.length_c   1.000
_cell.angle_alpha   90.00
_cell.angle_beta   90.00
_cell.angle_gamma   90.00
#
_symmetry.space_group_name_H-M   'P 1'
#
loop_
_entity.id
_entity.type
_entity.pdbx_description
1 polymer ?
#
loop_
_entity_poly.entity_id
_entity_poly.type
_entity_poly.pdbx_seq_one_letter_code
_entity_poly.pdbx_strand_id
1 'polypeptide(L)'
;MVARFAKGPSSMSENESAPDVVDSVRQTIEGRLAELQPYLAEAEQLRSILTAIDHPDAPAPGSGGQRTPQGANKQAILAVIAEHPGITAAEIARMTGMKRTVVASTVSRLKRIGELEPEDRGVRLPDGARRPVAA
;
A
#
# COMPACT_ATOMS: atom_id res chain seq x y z
N MET A 1 -0.83 -55.92 -54.66
CA MET A 1 -1.80 -55.53 -53.61
C MET A 1 -0.98 -55.22 -52.35
N VAL A 2 -1.07 -53.98 -51.85
CA VAL A 2 -0.65 -53.41 -50.52
C VAL A 2 0.79 -53.62 -50.03
N ALA A 3 1.51 -52.68 -49.39
CA ALA A 3 1.49 -51.22 -49.27
C ALA A 3 2.82 -50.82 -48.59
N ARG A 4 3.32 -49.61 -48.91
CA ARG A 4 4.44 -48.92 -48.23
C ARG A 4 3.99 -48.57 -46.81
N PHE A 5 4.90 -48.51 -45.82
CA PHE A 5 4.85 -47.46 -44.78
C PHE A 5 6.23 -47.21 -44.17
N ALA A 6 6.63 -45.94 -44.22
CA ALA A 6 7.87 -45.40 -43.72
C ALA A 6 7.93 -45.48 -42.19
N LYS A 7 9.09 -45.89 -41.64
CA LYS A 7 9.47 -45.62 -40.26
C LYS A 7 9.87 -44.14 -40.21
N GLY A 8 8.91 -43.27 -39.91
CA GLY A 8 9.16 -41.83 -39.77
C GLY A 8 10.16 -41.55 -38.63
N PRO A 9 11.05 -40.55 -38.78
CA PRO A 9 11.68 -39.91 -37.64
C PRO A 9 10.70 -38.88 -37.08
N SER A 10 10.41 -38.91 -35.77
CA SER A 10 9.98 -37.75 -34.98
C SER A 10 9.45 -38.23 -33.64
N SER A 11 10.34 -38.31 -32.67
CA SER A 11 9.95 -38.23 -31.27
C SER A 11 11.16 -37.72 -30.49
N MET A 12 11.47 -36.44 -30.70
CA MET A 12 12.30 -35.61 -29.83
C MET A 12 11.83 -34.16 -29.98
N SER A 13 11.59 -33.52 -28.83
CA SER A 13 11.22 -32.12 -28.63
C SER A 13 9.71 -31.81 -28.56
N GLU A 14 9.09 -32.20 -27.44
CA GLU A 14 7.84 -31.58 -26.94
C GLU A 14 8.04 -30.84 -25.61
N ASN A 15 9.28 -30.64 -25.15
CA ASN A 15 9.51 -30.08 -23.80
C ASN A 15 10.61 -29.01 -23.67
N GLU A 16 11.08 -28.41 -24.77
CA GLU A 16 12.05 -27.29 -24.74
C GLU A 16 11.40 -25.89 -24.76
N SER A 17 10.10 -25.76 -25.07
CA SER A 17 9.50 -24.44 -25.43
C SER A 17 8.69 -23.74 -24.33
N ALA A 18 8.36 -24.39 -23.21
CA ALA A 18 7.55 -23.77 -22.14
C ALA A 18 8.23 -22.60 -21.39
N PRO A 19 9.52 -22.66 -21.00
CA PRO A 19 10.17 -21.54 -20.32
C PRO A 19 10.34 -20.32 -21.26
N ASP A 20 10.67 -20.57 -22.53
CA ASP A 20 10.84 -19.52 -23.54
C ASP A 20 9.53 -18.74 -23.82
N VAL A 21 8.39 -19.44 -23.88
CA VAL A 21 7.08 -18.78 -24.02
C VAL A 21 6.75 -17.95 -22.80
N VAL A 22 6.98 -18.45 -21.58
CA VAL A 22 6.71 -17.70 -20.34
C VAL A 22 7.59 -16.45 -20.27
N ASP A 23 8.85 -16.55 -20.66
CA ASP A 23 9.78 -15.43 -20.69
C ASP A 23 9.38 -14.40 -21.76
N SER A 24 8.92 -14.84 -22.94
CA SER A 24 8.40 -13.96 -23.98
C SER A 24 7.15 -13.19 -23.53
N VAL A 25 6.26 -13.85 -22.78
CA VAL A 25 5.05 -13.24 -22.21
C VAL A 25 5.44 -12.23 -21.14
N ARG A 26 6.38 -12.57 -20.25
CA ARG A 26 6.92 -11.64 -19.24
C ARG A 26 7.50 -10.40 -19.89
N GLN A 27 8.35 -10.56 -20.90
CA GLN A 27 8.98 -9.45 -21.59
C GLN A 27 7.97 -8.58 -22.36
N THR A 28 6.93 -9.20 -22.93
CA THR A 28 5.81 -8.48 -23.55
C THR A 28 5.06 -7.64 -22.51
N ILE A 29 4.76 -8.20 -21.34
CA ILE A 29 4.07 -7.50 -20.26
C ILE A 29 4.93 -6.34 -19.72
N GLU A 30 6.21 -6.57 -19.48
CA GLU A 30 7.15 -5.53 -19.03
C GLU A 30 7.22 -4.37 -20.03
N GLY A 31 7.30 -4.67 -21.33
CA GLY A 31 7.24 -3.67 -22.39
C GLY A 31 5.94 -2.87 -22.37
N ARG A 32 4.80 -3.55 -22.27
CA ARG A 32 3.49 -2.89 -22.16
C ARG A 32 3.36 -2.04 -20.91
N LEU A 33 3.90 -2.48 -19.77
CA LEU A 33 3.91 -1.70 -18.55
C LEU A 33 4.75 -0.44 -18.71
N ALA A 34 5.93 -0.53 -19.32
CA ALA A 34 6.78 0.63 -19.60
C ALA A 34 6.10 1.63 -20.56
N GLU A 35 5.40 1.14 -21.58
CA GLU A 35 4.60 1.97 -22.49
C GLU A 35 3.43 2.67 -21.77
N LEU A 36 2.76 1.99 -20.85
CA LEU A 36 1.58 2.50 -20.15
C LEU A 36 1.92 3.41 -18.96
N GLN A 37 3.10 3.26 -18.38
CA GLN A 37 3.56 4.03 -17.23
C GLN A 37 3.39 5.57 -17.39
N PRO A 38 3.80 6.22 -18.50
CA PRO A 38 3.63 7.67 -18.65
C PRO A 38 2.15 8.10 -18.67
N TYR A 39 1.27 7.31 -19.30
CA TYR A 39 -0.15 7.62 -19.36
C TYR A 39 -0.84 7.50 -17.99
N LEU A 40 -0.42 6.53 -17.17
CA LEU A 40 -0.90 6.40 -15.80
C LEU A 40 -0.46 7.58 -14.94
N ALA A 41 0.81 8.00 -15.06
CA ALA A 41 1.33 9.17 -14.35
C ALA A 41 0.57 10.45 -14.73
N GLU A 42 0.30 10.66 -16.03
CA GLU A 42 -0.51 11.78 -16.50
C GLU A 42 -1.95 11.71 -15.98
N ALA A 43 -2.58 10.53 -15.99
CA ALA A 43 -3.93 10.35 -15.46
C ALA A 43 -4.01 10.65 -13.95
N GLU A 44 -3.00 10.26 -13.17
CA GLU A 44 -2.89 10.61 -11.75
C GLU A 44 -2.73 12.12 -11.55
N GLN A 45 -1.87 12.76 -12.36
CA GLN A 45 -1.68 14.21 -12.34
C GLN A 45 -3.00 14.95 -12.64
N LEU A 46 -3.73 14.53 -13.67
CA LEU A 46 -5.02 15.11 -14.04
C LEU A 46 -6.08 14.91 -12.94
N ARG A 47 -6.15 13.72 -12.31
CA ARG A 47 -7.04 13.47 -11.16
C ARG A 47 -6.70 14.36 -9.97
N SER A 48 -5.41 14.59 -9.71
CA SER A 48 -4.96 15.50 -8.66
C SER A 48 -5.41 16.94 -8.93
N ILE A 49 -5.30 17.39 -10.19
CA ILE A 49 -5.76 18.73 -10.59
C ILE A 49 -7.27 18.86 -10.41
N LEU A 50 -8.04 17.86 -10.88
CA LEU A 50 -9.50 17.85 -10.71
C LEU A 50 -9.89 17.91 -9.23
N THR A 51 -9.21 17.13 -8.38
CA THR A 51 -9.46 17.15 -6.93
C THR A 51 -9.24 18.53 -6.32
N ALA A 52 -8.17 19.23 -6.73
CA ALA A 52 -7.86 20.59 -6.27
C ALA A 52 -8.88 21.62 -6.77
N ILE A 53 -9.44 21.42 -7.97
CA ILE A 53 -10.52 22.26 -8.51
C ILE A 53 -11.82 22.04 -7.73
N ASP A 54 -12.20 20.78 -7.48
CA ASP A 54 -13.41 20.43 -6.75
C ASP A 54 -13.33 20.84 -5.27
N HIS A 55 -12.12 20.88 -4.70
CA HIS A 55 -11.87 21.16 -3.29
C HIS A 55 -10.71 22.16 -3.16
N PRO A 56 -10.95 23.48 -3.34
CA PRO A 56 -9.90 24.50 -3.33
C PRO A 56 -9.21 24.67 -1.96
N ASP A 57 -9.85 24.23 -0.88
CA ASP A 57 -9.28 24.21 0.47
C ASP A 57 -8.58 22.88 0.83
N ALA A 58 -8.55 21.90 -0.08
CA ALA A 58 -7.82 20.66 0.13
C ALA A 58 -6.31 20.92 0.06
N PRO A 59 -5.50 20.36 0.98
CA PRO A 59 -4.06 20.56 0.98
C PRO A 59 -3.45 19.98 -0.32
N ALA A 60 -2.82 20.83 -1.11
CA ALA A 60 -2.18 20.46 -2.38
C ALA A 60 -1.07 19.41 -2.16
N PRO A 61 -1.03 18.30 -2.91
CA PRO A 61 0.06 17.35 -2.82
C PRO A 61 1.29 17.91 -3.56
N GLY A 62 2.30 18.39 -2.81
CA GLY A 62 3.64 18.62 -3.39
C GLY A 62 4.46 19.80 -2.88
N SER A 63 3.92 20.75 -2.11
CA SER A 63 4.67 21.95 -1.68
C SER A 63 5.05 21.95 -0.20
N GLY A 64 5.58 20.84 0.31
CA GLY A 64 6.08 20.74 1.68
C GLY A 64 7.45 20.10 1.72
N GLY A 65 8.51 20.90 1.74
CA GLY A 65 9.90 20.43 1.82
C GLY A 65 10.09 19.44 2.97
N GLN A 66 10.82 18.35 2.70
CA GLN A 66 11.37 17.32 3.59
C GLN A 66 10.88 17.35 5.04
N ARG A 67 9.55 17.27 5.20
CA ARG A 67 8.87 16.99 6.45
C ARG A 67 8.34 15.59 6.26
N THR A 68 8.59 14.72 7.23
CA THR A 68 7.98 13.38 7.31
C THR A 68 6.52 13.50 6.83
N PRO A 69 6.08 12.68 5.85
CA PRO A 69 4.78 12.87 5.18
C PRO A 69 3.72 13.17 6.23
N GLN A 70 2.98 14.27 6.05
CA GLN A 70 2.02 14.72 7.04
C GLN A 70 1.07 13.55 7.36
N GLY A 71 1.17 13.00 8.56
CA GLY A 71 0.40 11.83 8.96
C GLY A 71 1.17 10.51 9.10
N ALA A 72 2.42 10.37 8.65
CA ALA A 72 3.20 9.14 8.84
C ALA A 72 3.37 8.78 10.32
N ASN A 73 3.66 9.78 11.18
CA ASN A 73 3.72 9.58 12.62
C ASN A 73 2.34 9.21 13.20
N LYS A 74 1.27 9.82 12.70
CA LYS A 74 -0.11 9.51 13.13
C LYS A 74 -0.46 8.06 12.75
N GLN A 75 -0.19 7.64 11.52
CA GLN A 75 -0.47 6.30 11.01
C GLN A 75 0.30 5.24 11.77
N ALA A 76 1.61 5.43 11.98
CA ALA A 76 2.42 4.49 12.75
C ALA A 76 1.96 4.39 14.22
N ILE A 77 1.55 5.51 14.83
CA ILE A 77 0.96 5.50 16.18
C ILE A 77 -0.37 4.72 16.17
N LEU A 78 -1.25 4.97 15.20
CA LEU A 78 -2.56 4.29 15.12
C LEU A 78 -2.42 2.79 14.84
N ALA A 79 -1.47 2.38 14.00
CA ALA A 79 -1.18 0.97 13.72
C ALA A 79 -0.80 0.22 15.00
N VAL A 80 0.13 0.78 15.78
CA VAL A 80 0.54 0.18 17.07
C VAL A 80 -0.62 0.12 18.06
N ILE A 81 -1.49 1.13 18.11
CA ILE A 81 -2.67 1.13 19.00
C ILE A 81 -3.71 0.10 18.55
N ALA A 82 -3.87 -0.10 17.25
CA ALA A 82 -4.78 -1.12 16.70
C ALA A 82 -4.34 -2.53 17.09
N GLU A 83 -3.02 -2.80 17.01
CA GLU A 83 -2.41 -4.08 17.37
C GLU A 83 -2.37 -4.30 18.89
N HIS A 84 -2.19 -3.23 19.67
CA HIS A 84 -2.06 -3.28 21.13
C HIS A 84 -3.03 -2.30 21.83
N PRO A 85 -4.32 -2.67 21.98
CA PRO A 85 -5.28 -1.89 22.77
C PRO A 85 -4.82 -1.75 24.22
N GLY A 86 -4.96 -0.55 24.80
CA GLY A 86 -4.49 -0.26 26.16
C GLY A 86 -3.01 0.10 26.26
N ILE A 87 -2.30 0.24 25.13
CA ILE A 87 -0.90 0.64 25.11
C ILE A 87 -0.72 2.11 25.55
N THR A 88 0.34 2.38 26.31
CA THR A 88 0.67 3.73 26.79
C THR A 88 1.50 4.53 25.79
N ALA A 89 1.46 5.86 25.87
CA ALA A 89 2.31 6.73 25.04
C ALA A 89 3.82 6.43 25.18
N ALA A 90 4.25 5.98 26.37
CA ALA A 90 5.63 5.61 26.62
C ALA A 90 6.02 4.29 25.93
N GLU A 91 5.09 3.36 25.77
CA GLU A 91 5.29 2.09 25.04
C GLU A 91 5.24 2.32 23.53
N ILE A 92 4.27 3.09 23.03
CA ILE A 92 4.21 3.49 21.62
C ILE A 92 5.53 4.12 21.18
N ALA A 93 6.09 5.03 21.98
CA ALA A 93 7.39 5.66 21.69
C ALA A 93 8.55 4.66 21.60
N ARG A 94 8.56 3.63 22.46
CA ARG A 94 9.59 2.57 22.42
C ARG A 94 9.45 1.70 21.17
N MET A 95 8.22 1.31 20.82
CA MET A 95 7.96 0.42 19.68
C MET A 95 8.20 1.10 18.34
N THR A 96 7.84 2.39 18.23
CA THR A 96 7.96 3.15 16.99
C THR A 96 9.30 3.87 16.83
N GLY A 97 10.16 3.87 17.85
CA GLY A 97 11.39 4.67 17.89
C GLY A 97 11.15 6.19 17.91
N MET A 98 9.91 6.64 18.12
CA MET A 98 9.56 8.06 18.13
C MET A 98 9.92 8.75 19.45
N LYS A 99 10.15 10.06 19.39
CA LYS A 99 10.27 10.90 20.60
C LYS A 99 8.96 10.86 21.39
N ARG A 100 9.07 10.63 22.71
CA ARG A 100 7.90 10.61 23.64
C ARG A 100 7.03 11.86 23.55
N THR A 101 7.62 13.03 23.32
CA THR A 101 6.89 14.30 23.17
C THR A 101 6.01 14.33 21.91
N VAL A 102 6.47 13.75 20.80
CA VAL A 102 5.72 13.63 19.54
C VAL A 102 4.54 12.67 19.71
N VAL A 103 4.77 11.54 20.38
CA VAL A 103 3.73 10.56 20.68
C VAL A 103 2.69 11.14 21.62
N ALA A 104 3.11 11.75 22.74
CA ALA A 104 2.21 12.32 23.72
C ALA A 104 1.32 13.43 23.13
N SER A 105 1.91 14.38 22.38
CA SER A 105 1.14 15.45 21.74
C SER A 105 0.15 14.92 20.70
N THR A 106 0.52 13.85 19.99
CA THR A 106 -0.36 13.22 18.99
C THR A 106 -1.49 12.46 19.66
N VAL A 107 -1.20 11.63 20.66
CA VAL A 107 -2.22 10.90 21.43
C VAL A 107 -3.21 11.87 22.09
N SER A 108 -2.74 12.96 22.72
CA SER A 108 -3.62 13.95 23.33
C SER A 108 -4.53 14.64 22.30
N ARG A 109 -4.00 14.94 21.11
CA ARG A 109 -4.80 15.52 20.01
C ARG A 109 -5.86 14.55 19.52
N LEU A 110 -5.48 13.28 19.31
CA LEU A 110 -6.38 12.22 18.83
C LEU A 110 -7.50 11.91 19.83
N LYS A 111 -7.21 11.92 21.14
CA LYS A 111 -8.22 11.86 22.19
C LYS A 111 -9.21 13.01 22.12
N ARG A 112 -8.70 14.24 21.97
CA ARG A 112 -9.54 15.45 21.92
C ARG A 112 -10.52 15.46 20.75
N ILE A 113 -10.12 14.89 19.61
CA ILE A 113 -10.98 14.80 18.41
C ILE A 113 -11.82 13.51 18.36
N GLY A 114 -11.75 12.67 19.39
CA GLY A 114 -12.54 11.43 19.48
C GLY A 114 -12.03 10.26 18.63
N GLU A 115 -10.83 10.36 18.04
CA GLU A 115 -10.22 9.26 17.27
C GLU A 115 -9.55 8.21 18.16
N LEU A 116 -9.33 8.51 19.43
CA LEU A 116 -8.83 7.56 20.44
C LEU A 116 -9.64 7.67 21.72
N GLU A 117 -9.88 6.52 22.33
CA GLU A 117 -10.53 6.40 23.63
C GLU A 117 -9.50 6.03 24.71
N PRO A 118 -9.69 6.48 25.96
CA PRO A 118 -8.94 5.94 27.08
C PRO A 118 -9.32 4.46 27.31
N GLU A 119 -8.31 3.61 27.47
CA GLU A 119 -8.47 2.19 27.82
C GLU A 119 -7.47 1.89 28.94
N ASP A 120 -7.95 1.52 30.12
CA ASP A 120 -7.13 1.31 31.33
C ASP A 120 -6.11 2.44 31.59
N ARG A 121 -4.82 2.15 31.43
CA ARG A 121 -3.70 3.09 31.59
C ARG A 121 -3.22 3.69 30.26
N GLY A 122 -3.77 3.25 29.14
CA GLY A 122 -3.32 3.59 27.79
C GLY A 122 -4.45 4.11 26.91
N VAL A 123 -4.43 3.68 25.65
CA VAL A 123 -5.36 4.14 24.61
C VAL A 123 -5.82 3.01 23.71
N ARG A 124 -7.02 3.16 23.14
CA ARG A 124 -7.56 2.30 22.09
C ARG A 124 -8.20 3.11 20.98
N LEU A 125 -8.39 2.47 19.83
CA LEU A 125 -9.30 2.96 18.79
C LEU A 125 -10.76 2.78 19.27
N PRO A 126 -11.67 3.70 18.92
CA PRO A 126 -13.10 3.54 19.18
C PRO A 126 -13.62 2.27 18.48
N ASP A 127 -14.58 1.57 19.09
CA ASP A 127 -15.07 0.28 18.59
C ASP A 127 -15.64 0.33 17.15
N GLY A 128 -16.08 1.51 16.69
CA GLY A 128 -16.50 1.74 15.30
C GLY A 128 -15.37 1.79 14.26
N ALA A 129 -14.13 2.02 14.67
CA ALA A 129 -12.95 2.01 13.79
C ALA A 129 -12.33 0.61 13.64
N ARG A 130 -12.87 -0.38 14.35
CA ARG A 130 -12.34 -1.74 14.46
C ARG A 130 -12.89 -2.73 13.42
N ARG A 131 -13.61 -2.26 12.40
CA ARG A 131 -14.33 -3.16 11.48
C ARG A 131 -13.51 -3.44 10.21
N PRO A 132 -12.92 -4.64 10.05
CA PRO A 132 -12.75 -5.22 8.73
C PRO A 132 -14.14 -5.62 8.22
N VAL A 133 -14.63 -4.97 7.16
CA VAL A 133 -15.76 -5.49 6.39
C VAL A 133 -15.18 -6.52 5.41
N ALA A 134 -15.15 -7.76 5.87
CA ALA A 134 -15.11 -8.94 5.02
C ALA A 134 -16.31 -9.80 5.40
N ALA A 135 -17.36 -9.74 4.57
CA ALA A 135 -18.37 -10.76 4.35
C ALA A 135 -19.15 -10.37 3.10
#